data_AF-A0A823FRJ0-F1
#
_entry.id   AF-A0A823FRJ0-F1
#
_cell.length_a   1.000
_cell.length_b   1.000
_cell.length_c   1.000
_cell.angle_alpha   90.00
_cell.angle_beta   90.00
_cell.angle_gamma   90.00
#
_symmetry.space_group_name_H-M   'P 1'
#
loop_
_entity.id
_entity.type
_entity.pdbx_description
1 polymer ?
#
loop_
_entity_poly.entity_id
_entity_poly.type
_entity_poly.pdbx_seq_one_letter_code
_entity_poly.pdbx_strand_id
1 'polypeptide(L)'
;TFQVDDEIYIARVLSGLRFIGSFYDERRMIQAHLPLISLFKTVDSENIDEFKTEDTEVETMLYKGLLKANGNNTSKVPFGKVIELAICALNANDGITADNITHLLSSRLIYTVSGFYEYQIADIINWYFNEDEMITRKLLDEFCEFVMKLRQEVEAE
;
A
#
# COMPACT_ATOMS: atom_id res chain seq x y z
N THR A 1 8.02 13.06 0.06
CA THR A 1 7.00 11.98 0.09
C THR A 1 6.50 11.81 -1.32
N PHE A 2 6.15 10.59 -1.71
CA PHE A 2 5.73 10.29 -3.08
C PHE A 2 4.23 10.46 -3.27
N GLN A 3 3.85 10.98 -4.43
CA GLN A 3 2.47 10.93 -4.89
C GLN A 3 2.23 9.59 -5.58
N VAL A 4 1.08 8.97 -5.31
CA VAL A 4 0.71 7.69 -5.91
C VAL A 4 -0.71 7.74 -6.42
N ASP A 5 -1.00 6.96 -7.45
CA ASP A 5 -2.37 6.80 -7.91
C ASP A 5 -3.23 6.02 -6.90
N ASP A 6 -4.54 6.03 -7.15
CA ASP A 6 -5.55 5.38 -6.35
C ASP A 6 -5.33 3.86 -6.20
N GLU A 7 -4.76 3.20 -7.21
CA GLU A 7 -4.47 1.77 -7.18
C GLU A 7 -3.32 1.47 -6.20
N ILE A 8 -2.23 2.24 -6.31
CA ILE A 8 -1.05 2.10 -5.46
C ILE A 8 -1.35 2.53 -4.03
N TYR A 9 -2.17 3.56 -3.85
CA TYR A 9 -2.66 3.96 -2.53
C TYR A 9 -3.39 2.80 -1.83
N ILE A 10 -4.36 2.15 -2.49
CA ILE A 10 -5.06 1.00 -1.90
C ILE A 10 -4.09 -0.15 -1.64
N ALA A 11 -3.18 -0.43 -2.58
CA ALA A 11 -2.17 -1.47 -2.38
C ALA A 11 -1.32 -1.19 -1.12
N ARG A 12 -0.96 0.07 -0.88
CA ARG A 12 -0.23 0.51 0.31
C ARG A 12 -1.04 0.36 1.60
N VAL A 13 -2.30 0.79 1.61
CA VAL A 13 -3.19 0.65 2.77
C VAL A 13 -3.35 -0.83 3.15
N LEU A 14 -3.68 -1.68 2.18
CA LEU A 14 -3.85 -3.12 2.41
C LEU A 14 -2.54 -3.78 2.87
N SER A 15 -1.40 -3.39 2.30
CA SER A 15 -0.09 -3.95 2.67
C SER A 15 0.32 -3.61 4.10
N GLY A 16 -0.22 -2.54 4.70
CA GLY A 16 -0.01 -2.25 6.11
C GLY A 16 -0.56 -3.33 7.08
N LEU A 17 -1.48 -4.19 6.61
CA LEU A 17 -1.98 -5.34 7.38
C LEU A 17 -1.02 -6.53 7.39
N ARG A 18 0.04 -6.53 6.56
CA ARG A 18 0.96 -7.64 6.44
C ARG A 18 2.29 -7.33 7.11
N PHE A 19 2.71 -8.26 7.97
CA PHE A 19 4.07 -8.23 8.52
C PHE A 19 5.11 -8.65 7.47
N ILE A 20 4.75 -9.56 6.54
CA ILE A 20 5.62 -10.05 5.46
C ILE A 20 4.84 -10.04 4.14
N GLY A 21 5.51 -9.59 3.08
CA GLY A 21 4.95 -9.50 1.74
C GLY A 21 4.01 -8.30 1.58
N SER A 22 3.36 -8.21 0.43
CA SER A 22 2.48 -7.08 0.11
C SER A 22 1.21 -7.52 -0.62
N PHE A 23 0.26 -6.60 -0.76
CA PHE A 23 -0.92 -6.77 -1.61
C PHE A 23 -0.70 -6.28 -3.05
N TYR A 24 0.52 -5.86 -3.42
CA TYR A 24 0.80 -5.23 -4.72
C TYR A 24 0.33 -6.08 -5.91
N ASP A 25 0.56 -7.40 -5.85
CA ASP A 25 0.19 -8.34 -6.91
C ASP A 25 -1.26 -8.85 -6.79
N GLU A 26 -1.97 -8.54 -5.71
CA GLU A 26 -3.35 -8.98 -5.46
C GLU A 26 -4.36 -8.05 -6.10
N ARG A 27 -4.29 -7.93 -7.43
CA ARG A 27 -5.12 -7.00 -8.22
C ARG A 27 -6.61 -7.11 -7.91
N ARG A 28 -7.13 -8.33 -7.72
CA ARG A 28 -8.55 -8.53 -7.37
C ARG A 28 -8.91 -7.90 -6.02
N MET A 29 -8.03 -8.02 -5.02
CA MET A 29 -8.24 -7.43 -3.70
C MET A 29 -8.17 -5.91 -3.78
N ILE A 30 -7.18 -5.35 -4.49
CA ILE A 30 -7.06 -3.91 -4.70
C ILE A 30 -8.32 -3.36 -5.38
N GLN A 31 -8.75 -3.96 -6.48
CA GLN A 31 -9.93 -3.55 -7.24
C GLN A 31 -11.22 -3.61 -6.39
N ALA A 32 -11.35 -4.61 -5.53
CA ALA A 32 -12.49 -4.71 -4.63
C ALA A 32 -12.52 -3.58 -3.58
N HIS A 33 -11.38 -2.99 -3.22
CA HIS A 33 -11.26 -1.93 -2.23
C HIS A 33 -11.16 -0.51 -2.83
N LEU A 34 -10.98 -0.35 -4.15
CA LEU A 34 -11.00 0.96 -4.83
C LEU A 34 -12.23 1.82 -4.47
N PRO A 35 -13.46 1.28 -4.34
CA PRO A 35 -14.62 2.11 -3.96
C PRO A 35 -14.52 2.75 -2.56
N LEU A 36 -13.56 2.32 -1.73
CA LEU A 36 -13.34 2.83 -0.37
C LEU A 36 -12.34 4.00 -0.33
N ILE A 37 -11.74 4.37 -1.46
CA ILE A 37 -10.70 5.40 -1.51
C ILE A 37 -11.13 6.72 -0.91
N SER A 38 -12.33 7.19 -1.26
CA SER A 38 -12.84 8.46 -0.72
C SER A 38 -12.96 8.43 0.80
N LEU A 39 -13.28 7.28 1.38
CA LEU A 39 -13.38 7.10 2.83
C LEU A 39 -12.00 6.91 3.49
N PHE A 40 -11.07 6.22 2.84
CA PHE A 40 -9.70 6.10 3.36
C PHE A 40 -8.96 7.45 3.34
N LYS A 41 -9.16 8.25 2.29
CA LYS A 41 -8.55 9.58 2.16
C LYS A 41 -9.10 10.62 3.13
N THR A 42 -10.24 10.35 3.80
CA THR A 42 -10.74 11.24 4.86
C THR A 42 -10.12 10.95 6.22
N VAL A 43 -9.41 9.83 6.41
CA VAL A 43 -8.84 9.49 7.72
C VAL A 43 -7.67 10.42 8.05
N ASP A 44 -7.72 11.07 9.20
CA ASP A 44 -6.68 11.99 9.68
C ASP A 44 -6.50 11.89 11.21
N SER A 45 -5.57 12.66 11.76
CA SER A 45 -5.30 12.67 13.20
C SER A 45 -6.46 13.21 14.04
N GLU A 46 -7.38 13.97 13.46
CA GLU A 46 -8.50 14.57 14.17
C GLU A 46 -9.69 13.59 14.29
N ASN A 47 -9.89 12.72 13.30
CA ASN A 47 -11.03 11.81 13.22
C ASN A 47 -10.71 10.32 13.41
N ILE A 48 -9.43 9.92 13.47
CA ILE A 48 -9.04 8.50 13.58
C ILE A 48 -9.69 7.79 14.78
N ASP A 49 -9.95 8.50 15.89
CA ASP A 49 -10.57 7.92 17.08
C ASP A 49 -12.05 7.55 16.86
N GLU A 50 -12.73 8.19 15.92
CA GLU A 50 -14.09 7.80 15.51
C GLU A 50 -14.08 6.43 14.82
N PHE A 51 -13.05 6.13 14.02
CA PHE A 51 -12.87 4.79 13.41
C PHE A 51 -12.46 3.73 14.44
N LYS A 52 -11.95 4.13 15.61
CA LYS A 52 -11.60 3.24 16.74
C LYS A 52 -12.73 3.01 17.73
N THR A 53 -13.87 3.65 17.52
CA THR A 53 -15.03 3.56 18.40
C THR A 53 -16.14 2.82 17.67
N GLU A 54 -16.66 1.73 18.28
CA GLU A 54 -17.78 0.97 17.70
C GLU A 54 -19.02 1.86 17.52
N ASP A 55 -19.80 1.59 16.46
CA ASP A 55 -21.08 2.22 16.18
C ASP A 55 -21.03 3.73 15.85
N THR A 56 -19.86 4.30 15.52
CA THR A 56 -19.80 5.63 14.91
C THR A 56 -20.22 5.58 13.44
N GLU A 57 -20.66 6.72 12.89
CA GLU A 57 -21.10 6.79 11.50
C GLU A 57 -19.98 6.40 10.52
N VAL A 58 -18.76 6.93 10.72
CA VAL A 58 -17.60 6.69 9.86
C VAL A 58 -17.06 5.27 9.98
N GLU A 59 -17.02 4.71 11.19
CA GLU A 59 -16.69 3.30 11.44
C GLU A 59 -17.67 2.40 10.69
N THR A 60 -18.97 2.64 10.86
CA THR A 60 -20.02 1.82 10.25
C THR A 60 -20.00 1.90 8.73
N MET A 61 -19.69 3.08 8.17
CA MET A 61 -19.47 3.25 6.73
C MET A 61 -18.30 2.40 6.24
N LEU A 62 -17.17 2.42 6.95
CA LEU A 62 -16.00 1.63 6.59
C LEU A 62 -16.28 0.13 6.71
N TYR A 63 -16.90 -0.31 7.81
CA TYR A 63 -17.33 -1.69 8.02
C TYR A 63 -18.22 -2.21 6.87
N LYS A 64 -19.25 -1.45 6.50
CA LYS A 64 -20.15 -1.80 5.38
C LYS A 64 -19.41 -1.85 4.05
N GLY A 65 -18.50 -0.91 3.82
CA GLY A 65 -17.63 -0.88 2.66
C GLY A 65 -16.75 -2.14 2.56
N LEU A 66 -16.12 -2.52 3.67
CA LEU A 66 -15.27 -3.71 3.76
C LEU A 66 -16.07 -5.01 3.60
N LEU A 67 -17.28 -5.10 4.15
CA LEU A 67 -18.17 -6.25 3.90
C LEU A 67 -18.44 -6.43 2.41
N LYS A 68 -18.72 -5.33 1.70
CA LYS A 68 -18.95 -5.33 0.26
C LYS A 68 -17.69 -5.74 -0.52
N ALA A 69 -16.53 -5.20 -0.13
CA ALA A 69 -15.24 -5.54 -0.75
C ALA A 69 -14.88 -7.03 -0.57
N ASN A 70 -15.26 -7.65 0.56
CA ASN A 70 -15.08 -9.08 0.83
C ASN A 70 -16.17 -9.97 0.17
N GLY A 71 -16.96 -9.43 -0.76
CA GLY A 71 -17.93 -10.19 -1.54
C GLY A 71 -19.23 -10.51 -0.80
N ASN A 72 -19.57 -9.78 0.27
CA ASN A 72 -20.76 -10.02 1.10
C ASN A 72 -20.90 -11.46 1.63
N ASN A 73 -19.81 -12.25 1.60
CA ASN A 73 -19.79 -13.57 2.20
C ASN A 73 -19.85 -13.39 3.72
N THR A 74 -21.01 -13.77 4.26
CA THR A 74 -21.57 -13.81 5.63
C THR A 74 -20.66 -13.82 6.87
N SER A 75 -19.34 -13.87 6.79
CA SER A 75 -18.43 -13.62 7.90
C SER A 75 -18.29 -12.11 8.13
N LYS A 76 -18.78 -11.64 9.28
CA LYS A 76 -18.56 -10.27 9.78
C LYS A 76 -17.09 -9.85 9.59
N VAL A 77 -16.86 -8.59 9.21
CA VAL A 77 -15.51 -8.01 9.29
C VAL A 77 -15.20 -7.80 10.78
N PRO A 78 -14.12 -8.38 11.33
CA PRO A 78 -13.76 -8.12 12.72
C PRO A 78 -13.51 -6.64 12.94
N PHE A 79 -14.02 -6.08 14.05
CA PHE A 79 -13.84 -4.66 14.36
C PHE A 79 -12.36 -4.25 14.39
N GLY A 80 -11.49 -5.11 14.94
CA GLY A 80 -10.03 -4.88 14.90
C GLY A 80 -9.48 -4.67 13.49
N LYS A 81 -10.03 -5.34 12.47
CA LYS A 81 -9.61 -5.14 11.06
C LYS A 81 -10.06 -3.78 10.51
N VAL A 82 -11.20 -3.25 10.96
CA VAL A 82 -11.66 -1.90 10.63
C VAL A 82 -10.66 -0.88 11.18
N ILE A 83 -10.29 -1.04 12.45
CA ILE A 83 -9.30 -0.19 13.13
C ILE A 83 -7.95 -0.23 12.41
N GLU A 84 -7.41 -1.42 12.18
CA GLU A 84 -6.10 -1.60 11.55
C GLU A 84 -6.05 -0.94 10.16
N LEU A 85 -7.11 -1.07 9.35
CA LEU A 85 -7.19 -0.43 8.05
C LEU A 85 -7.30 1.09 8.13
N ALA A 86 -8.04 1.62 9.10
CA ALA A 86 -8.08 3.06 9.33
C ALA A 86 -6.70 3.60 9.73
N ILE A 87 -5.96 2.90 10.60
CA ILE A 87 -4.58 3.26 10.95
C ILE A 87 -3.65 3.18 9.73
N CYS A 88 -3.80 2.15 8.88
CA CYS A 88 -3.02 2.04 7.66
C CYS A 88 -3.32 3.16 6.66
N ALA A 89 -4.58 3.60 6.57
CA ALA A 89 -4.99 4.74 5.77
C ALA A 89 -4.42 6.05 6.31
N LEU A 90 -4.50 6.27 7.63
CA LEU A 90 -3.86 7.42 8.30
C LEU A 90 -2.36 7.50 7.95
N ASN A 91 -1.63 6.40 8.15
CA ASN A 91 -0.21 6.33 7.84
C ASN A 91 0.09 6.59 6.35
N ALA A 92 -0.80 6.19 5.44
CA ALA A 92 -0.65 6.47 4.02
C ALA A 92 -0.94 7.94 3.69
N ASN A 93 -1.91 8.56 4.38
CA ASN A 93 -2.27 9.97 4.22
C ASN A 93 -1.20 10.91 4.78
N ASP A 94 -0.50 10.51 5.84
CA ASP A 94 0.67 11.23 6.40
C ASP A 94 1.88 11.23 5.44
N GLY A 95 1.85 10.33 4.44
CA GLY A 95 2.78 10.33 3.31
C GLY A 95 3.35 8.96 3.00
N ILE A 96 3.58 8.72 1.71
CA ILE A 96 4.19 7.48 1.23
C ILE A 96 5.69 7.71 1.01
N THR A 97 6.51 6.94 1.71
CA THR A 97 7.98 7.03 1.65
C THR A 97 8.61 5.96 0.77
N ALA A 98 9.91 6.06 0.53
CA ALA A 98 10.66 5.03 -0.19
C ALA A 98 10.55 3.67 0.49
N ASP A 99 10.65 3.63 1.82
CA ASP A 99 10.48 2.41 2.62
C ASP A 99 9.11 1.77 2.37
N ASN A 100 8.05 2.58 2.26
CA ASN A 100 6.73 2.08 1.96
C ASN A 100 6.65 1.42 0.58
N ILE A 101 7.30 2.00 -0.43
CA ILE A 101 7.37 1.44 -1.77
C ILE A 101 8.25 0.18 -1.78
N THR A 102 9.38 0.17 -1.07
CA THR A 102 10.21 -1.02 -0.87
C THR A 102 9.39 -2.18 -0.29
N HIS A 103 8.65 -1.93 0.80
CA HIS A 103 7.77 -2.94 1.39
C HIS A 103 6.67 -3.40 0.42
N LEU A 104 6.08 -2.46 -0.34
CA LEU A 104 5.08 -2.78 -1.36
C LEU A 104 5.64 -3.69 -2.45
N LEU A 105 6.91 -3.53 -2.81
CA LEU A 105 7.60 -4.33 -3.82
C LEU A 105 8.37 -5.53 -3.25
N SER A 106 8.25 -5.80 -1.94
CA SER A 106 9.04 -6.84 -1.25
C SER A 106 8.97 -8.21 -1.93
N SER A 107 7.80 -8.64 -2.42
CA SER A 107 7.67 -9.92 -3.12
C SER A 107 8.40 -9.99 -4.46
N ARG A 108 8.66 -8.84 -5.10
CA ARG A 108 9.33 -8.76 -6.41
C ARG A 108 10.81 -8.40 -6.29
N LEU A 109 11.19 -7.66 -5.26
CA LEU A 109 12.54 -7.10 -5.10
C LEU A 109 13.24 -7.52 -3.81
N ILE A 110 12.76 -8.57 -3.12
CA ILE A 110 13.49 -9.20 -2.03
C ILE A 110 14.92 -9.54 -2.46
N TYR A 111 15.88 -9.49 -1.51
CA TYR A 111 17.30 -9.72 -1.77
C TYR A 111 17.60 -10.97 -2.60
N THR A 112 16.91 -12.08 -2.36
CA THR A 112 17.12 -13.32 -3.12
C THR A 112 16.71 -13.23 -4.60
N VAL A 113 15.91 -12.23 -4.96
CA VAL A 113 15.47 -11.93 -6.33
C VAL A 113 16.32 -10.80 -6.93
N SER A 114 16.41 -9.66 -6.23
CA SER A 114 17.03 -8.43 -6.74
C SER A 114 18.54 -8.33 -6.49
N GLY A 115 19.09 -9.06 -5.51
CA GLY A 115 20.46 -8.90 -5.05
C GLY A 115 20.70 -7.66 -4.17
N PHE A 116 19.67 -6.87 -3.89
CA PHE A 116 19.76 -5.64 -3.10
C PHE A 116 19.02 -5.78 -1.76
N TYR A 117 19.60 -5.24 -0.70
CA TYR A 117 18.93 -5.11 0.60
C TYR A 117 17.88 -4.00 0.54
N GLU A 118 16.89 -4.06 1.45
CA GLU A 118 15.77 -3.12 1.47
C GLU A 118 16.20 -1.64 1.50
N TYR A 119 17.24 -1.29 2.27
CA TYR A 119 17.75 0.08 2.32
C TYR A 119 18.34 0.53 0.97
N GLN A 120 18.98 -0.38 0.22
CA GLN A 120 19.51 -0.07 -1.11
C GLN A 120 18.39 0.13 -2.11
N ILE A 121 17.31 -0.67 -2.02
CA ILE A 121 16.11 -0.46 -2.84
C ILE A 121 15.49 0.91 -2.53
N ALA A 122 15.41 1.30 -1.26
CA ALA A 122 14.92 2.62 -0.86
C ALA A 122 15.77 3.76 -1.45
N ASP A 123 17.10 3.62 -1.46
CA ASP A 123 18.00 4.59 -2.10
C ASP A 123 17.76 4.67 -3.62
N ILE A 124 17.61 3.52 -4.29
CA ILE A 124 17.34 3.47 -5.74
C ILE A 124 15.95 4.08 -6.04
N ILE A 125 14.94 3.88 -5.19
CA ILE A 125 13.62 4.53 -5.31
C ILE A 125 13.74 6.05 -5.27
N ASN A 126 14.46 6.59 -4.28
CA ASN A 126 14.68 8.03 -4.15
C ASN A 126 15.45 8.63 -5.34
N TRP A 127 16.31 7.83 -5.98
CA TRP A 127 17.04 8.25 -7.17
C TRP A 127 16.19 8.13 -8.45
N TYR A 128 15.35 7.10 -8.56
CA TYR A 128 14.59 6.78 -9.77
C TYR A 128 13.34 7.64 -9.94
N PHE A 129 12.57 7.86 -8.86
CA PHE A 129 11.31 8.60 -8.91
C PHE A 129 11.48 10.06 -8.55
N ASN A 130 10.86 10.95 -9.33
CA ASN A 130 10.81 12.38 -9.03
C ASN A 130 9.67 12.68 -8.04
N GLU A 131 9.86 13.68 -7.17
CA GLU A 131 8.84 14.04 -6.16
C GLU A 131 7.51 14.52 -6.77
N ASP A 132 7.56 15.13 -7.96
CA ASP A 132 6.37 15.65 -8.66
C ASP A 132 5.68 14.62 -9.56
N GLU A 133 6.23 13.41 -9.68
CA GLU A 133 5.66 12.35 -10.52
C GLU A 133 4.66 11.50 -9.74
N MET A 134 3.48 11.30 -10.31
CA MET A 134 2.49 10.36 -9.77
C MET A 134 2.95 8.93 -10.07
N ILE A 135 3.32 8.19 -9.03
CA ILE A 135 3.70 6.78 -9.15
C ILE A 135 2.46 5.93 -9.41
N THR A 136 2.51 5.18 -10.52
CA THR A 136 1.46 4.25 -10.94
C THR A 136 1.99 2.82 -10.91
N ARG A 137 1.09 1.83 -11.03
CA ARG A 137 1.50 0.43 -11.21
C ARG A 137 2.49 0.25 -12.37
N LYS A 138 2.22 0.89 -13.50
CA LYS A 138 3.09 0.76 -14.69
C LYS A 138 4.51 1.22 -14.36
N LEU A 139 4.64 2.37 -13.70
CA LEU A 139 5.94 2.90 -13.29
C LEU A 139 6.65 2.01 -12.26
N LEU A 140 5.91 1.41 -11.32
CA LEU A 140 6.48 0.44 -10.38
C LEU A 140 6.92 -0.87 -11.05
N ASP A 141 6.18 -1.33 -12.07
CA ASP A 141 6.57 -2.50 -12.88
C ASP A 141 7.85 -2.19 -13.68
N GLU A 142 7.95 -1.01 -14.30
CA GLU A 142 9.15 -0.53 -15.01
C GLU A 142 10.36 -0.37 -14.06
N PHE A 143 10.13 0.16 -12.86
CA PHE A 143 11.14 0.24 -11.80
C PHE A 143 11.66 -1.15 -11.39
N CYS A 144 10.78 -2.14 -11.22
CA CYS A 144 11.19 -3.51 -10.92
C CYS A 144 12.11 -4.07 -12.01
N GLU A 145 11.75 -3.87 -13.28
CA GLU A 145 12.58 -4.31 -14.41
C GLU A 145 13.93 -3.60 -14.43
N PHE A 146 13.95 -2.30 -14.12
CA PHE A 146 15.16 -1.50 -14.02
C PHE A 146 16.12 -2.03 -12.94
N VAL A 147 15.63 -2.28 -11.73
CA VAL A 147 16.45 -2.83 -10.62
C VAL A 147 17.04 -4.20 -11.01
N MET A 148 16.27 -5.05 -11.68
CA MET A 148 16.73 -6.37 -12.10
C MET A 148 17.83 -6.28 -13.18
N LYS A 149 17.83 -5.24 -14.01
CA LYS A 149 18.90 -4.98 -14.99
C LYS A 149 20.17 -4.44 -14.31
N LEU A 150 20.05 -3.53 -13.35
CA LEU A 150 21.21 -3.02 -12.58
C LEU A 150 22.01 -4.17 -11.96
N ARG A 151 21.33 -5.18 -11.42
CA ARG A 151 21.97 -6.37 -10.87
C ARG A 151 22.85 -7.09 -11.89
N GLN A 152 22.36 -7.27 -13.12
CA GLN A 152 23.07 -7.99 -14.18
C GLN A 152 24.34 -7.24 -14.61
N GLU A 153 24.31 -5.92 -14.58
CA GLU A 153 25.48 -5.08 -14.89
C GLU A 153 26.53 -5.16 -13.78
N VAL A 154 26.11 -5.15 -12.51
CA VAL A 154 27.02 -5.33 -11.36
C VAL A 154 27.66 -6.73 -11.30
N GLU A 155 26.96 -7.77 -11.75
CA GLU A 155 27.53 -9.14 -11.83
C GLU A 155 28.49 -9.31 -13.03
N ALA A 156 28.47 -8.40 -14.01
CA ALA A 156 29.30 -8.46 -15.22
C ALA A 156 30.64 -7.70 -15.10
N GLU A 157 30.80 -6.86 -14.07
CA GLU A 157 32.02 -6.12 -13.72
C GLU A 157 32.89 -6.89 -12.69
#